data_AF-A0A2V6WJ27-F1
#
_entry.id   AF-A0A2V6WJ27-F1
#
_cell.length_a   1.000
_cell.length_b   1.000
_cell.length_c   1.000
_cell.angle_alpha   90.00
_cell.angle_beta   90.00
_cell.angle_gamma   90.00
#
_symmetry.space_group_name_H-M   'P 1'
#
loop_
_entity.id
_entity.type
_entity.pdbx_description
1 polymer ?
#
loop_
_entity_poly.entity_id
_entity_poly.type
_entity_poly.pdbx_seq_one_letter_code
_entity_poly.pdbx_strand_id
1 'polypeptide(L)'
;MTAPYRALLDAALADPATGIEQLSALSPGELDAALRELVRDRGEAVLPLLTALLERGHGEARRVARRVRYRLSQAGVPVPAPLGRPVLGRRPARPLRAWMSGLDGSGSRAAWILFESAWGGLLLCSVIINDVEGILEAAGGEITKKRFEAELGKLRASQKLPWVELPPAYVIGRVADARATHAARGTSPPPEFTRWEPLFAPPAGLAPADAQPGPAWDPVLAERSAQLFDLPELAGWFLDPERVQSDAVQLG
;
A
#
# COMPACT_ATOMS: atom_id res chain seq x y z
N MET A 1 40.35 38.32 25.39
CA MET A 1 39.60 39.16 24.44
C MET A 1 38.21 38.57 24.35
N THR A 2 37.24 39.23 24.96
CA THR A 2 35.84 38.80 25.04
C THR A 2 35.25 38.83 23.62
N ALA A 3 34.85 37.67 23.09
CA ALA A 3 34.37 37.61 21.73
C ALA A 3 33.05 38.35 21.55
N PRO A 4 32.91 39.12 20.45
CA PRO A 4 31.80 40.04 20.23
C PRO A 4 30.41 39.40 20.23
N TYR A 5 30.34 38.07 20.16
CA TYR A 5 29.09 37.30 20.05
C TYR A 5 28.78 36.42 21.26
N ARG A 6 29.52 36.55 22.37
CA ARG A 6 29.36 35.64 23.53
C ARG A 6 27.97 35.70 24.17
N ALA A 7 27.45 36.91 24.40
CA ALA A 7 26.10 37.10 24.93
C ALA A 7 25.02 36.51 24.01
N LEU A 8 25.19 36.65 22.69
CA LEU A 8 24.29 36.08 21.69
C LEU A 8 24.30 34.54 21.70
N LEU A 9 25.50 33.95 21.79
CA LEU A 9 25.68 32.50 21.84
C LEU A 9 25.15 31.89 23.15
N ASP A 10 25.39 32.53 24.29
CA ASP A 10 24.85 32.09 25.58
C ASP A 10 23.31 32.18 25.60
N ALA A 11 22.74 33.24 25.01
CA ALA A 11 21.28 33.36 24.83
C ALA A 11 20.72 32.27 23.90
N ALA A 12 21.41 31.98 22.78
CA ALA A 12 21.01 30.93 21.84
C ALA A 12 21.15 29.51 22.43
N LEU A 13 22.07 29.30 23.37
CA LEU A 13 22.15 28.04 24.13
C LEU A 13 20.99 27.90 25.11
N ALA A 14 20.58 28.99 25.75
CA ALA A 14 19.46 29.00 26.69
C ALA A 14 18.10 28.85 25.99
N ASP A 15 17.92 29.51 24.85
CA ASP A 15 16.75 29.38 23.98
C ASP A 15 17.16 29.27 22.50
N PRO A 16 17.29 28.03 21.98
CA PRO A 16 17.64 27.80 20.59
C PRO A 16 16.61 28.33 19.59
N ALA A 17 15.34 28.52 19.97
CA ALA A 17 14.32 28.98 19.02
C ALA A 17 14.55 30.44 18.61
N THR A 18 14.80 31.32 19.59
CA THR A 18 15.01 32.75 19.37
C THR A 18 16.42 33.06 18.86
N GLY A 19 17.42 32.28 19.28
CA GLY A 19 18.82 32.49 18.89
C GLY A 19 19.14 32.17 17.42
N ILE A 20 18.39 31.26 16.77
CA ILE A 20 18.70 30.81 15.40
C ILE A 20 18.53 31.91 14.36
N GLU A 21 17.52 32.77 14.49
CA GLU A 21 17.28 33.85 13.53
C GLU A 21 18.43 34.87 13.57
N GLN A 22 18.84 35.26 14.78
CA GLN A 22 19.94 36.20 14.99
C GLN A 22 21.30 35.62 14.57
N LEU A 23 21.54 34.33 14.83
CA LEU A 23 22.75 33.63 14.35
C LEU A 23 22.77 33.46 12.83
N SER A 24 21.61 33.33 12.20
CA SER A 24 21.49 33.22 10.73
C SER A 24 21.73 34.55 10.01
N ALA A 25 21.67 35.68 10.72
CA ALA A 25 21.99 37.01 10.20
C ALA A 25 23.51 37.31 10.17
N LEU A 26 24.32 36.54 10.90
CA LEU A 26 25.77 36.68 10.87
C LEU A 26 26.37 36.23 9.54
N SER A 27 27.50 36.80 9.15
CA SER A 27 28.23 36.29 7.99
C SER A 27 28.74 34.86 8.26
N PRO A 28 28.95 34.02 7.23
CA PRO A 28 29.37 32.64 7.41
C PRO A 28 30.71 32.48 8.16
N GLY A 29 31.61 33.46 7.99
CA GLY A 29 32.91 33.48 8.67
C GLY A 29 32.79 33.82 10.16
N GLU A 30 31.94 34.78 10.49
CA GLU A 30 31.69 35.18 11.88
C GLU A 30 30.97 34.08 12.65
N LEU A 31 29.96 33.44 12.03
CA LEU A 31 29.25 32.32 12.63
C LEU A 31 30.18 31.13 12.89
N ASP A 32 31.07 30.79 11.95
CA ASP A 32 32.02 29.68 12.15
C ASP A 32 33.05 30.00 13.24
N ALA A 33 33.53 31.25 13.33
CA ALA A 33 34.44 31.69 14.40
C ALA A 33 33.75 31.66 15.77
N ALA A 34 32.53 32.19 15.86
CA ALA A 34 31.74 32.24 17.09
C ALA A 34 31.44 30.82 17.62
N LEU A 35 30.99 29.91 16.75
CA LEU A 35 30.73 28.51 17.12
C LEU A 35 32.02 27.77 17.51
N ARG A 36 33.17 28.06 16.88
CA ARG A 36 34.46 27.46 17.27
C ARG A 36 34.88 27.83 18.69
N GLU A 37 34.72 29.10 19.03
CA GLU A 37 35.04 29.56 20.38
C GLU A 37 34.10 28.95 21.41
N LEU A 38 32.80 28.89 21.10
CA LEU A 38 31.82 28.27 21.98
C LEU A 38 32.10 26.79 22.20
N VAL A 39 32.50 26.06 21.14
CA VAL A 39 32.93 24.67 21.23
C VAL A 39 34.17 24.53 22.13
N ARG A 40 35.13 25.45 22.05
CA ARG A 40 36.32 25.43 22.92
C ARG A 40 35.96 25.65 24.39
N ASP A 41 34.96 26.49 24.67
CA ASP A 41 34.56 26.87 26.02
C ASP A 41 33.59 25.88 26.67
N ARG A 42 32.64 25.34 25.88
CA ARG A 42 31.50 24.55 26.37
C ARG A 42 31.49 23.09 25.90
N GLY A 43 32.38 22.72 24.98
CA GLY A 43 32.51 21.34 24.48
C GLY A 43 31.21 20.78 23.92
N GLU A 44 30.78 19.64 24.47
CA GLU A 44 29.60 18.89 24.02
C GLU A 44 28.28 19.64 24.30
N ALA A 45 28.26 20.59 25.25
CA ALA A 45 27.07 21.36 25.58
C ALA A 45 26.56 22.24 24.42
N VAL A 46 27.34 22.36 23.33
CA VAL A 46 26.96 23.08 22.11
C VAL A 46 26.11 22.23 21.15
N LEU A 47 26.02 20.91 21.35
CA LEU A 47 25.29 19.98 20.48
C LEU A 47 23.80 20.32 20.28
N PRO A 48 23.03 20.73 21.30
CA PRO A 48 21.63 21.12 21.12
C PRO A 48 21.47 22.30 20.17
N LEU A 49 22.32 23.33 20.30
CA LEU A 49 22.31 24.51 19.43
C LEU A 49 22.68 24.14 17.98
N LEU A 50 23.69 23.29 17.77
CA LEU A 50 24.05 22.80 16.43
C LEU A 50 22.93 21.98 15.81
N THR A 51 22.22 21.17 16.61
CA THR A 51 21.09 20.37 16.15
C THR A 51 19.95 21.29 15.71
N ALA A 52 19.62 22.29 16.52
CA ALA A 52 18.58 23.25 16.20
C ALA A 52 18.91 24.08 14.93
N LEU A 53 20.18 24.50 14.76
CA LEU A 53 20.65 25.15 13.53
C LEU A 53 20.57 24.24 12.29
N LEU A 54 20.71 22.92 12.45
CA LEU A 54 20.63 21.96 11.34
C LEU A 54 19.20 21.66 10.90
N GLU A 55 18.25 21.73 11.84
CA GLU A 55 16.83 21.51 11.63
C GLU A 55 16.13 22.76 11.10
N ARG A 56 16.39 23.92 11.72
CA ARG A 56 15.65 25.17 11.46
C ARG A 56 16.46 26.21 10.68
N GLY A 57 17.79 26.11 10.69
CA GLY A 57 18.64 27.04 9.95
C GLY A 57 18.59 26.83 8.43
N HIS A 58 18.92 27.89 7.70
CA HIS A 58 18.88 27.91 6.23
C HIS A 58 20.24 28.28 5.61
N GLY A 59 20.40 28.02 4.32
CA GLY A 59 21.56 28.47 3.52
C GLY A 59 22.92 28.14 4.13
N GLU A 60 23.74 29.17 4.29
CA GLU A 60 25.12 29.07 4.82
C GLU A 60 25.17 28.72 6.31
N ALA A 61 24.23 29.19 7.13
CA ALA A 61 24.20 28.87 8.56
C ALA A 61 24.11 27.36 8.79
N ARG A 62 23.28 26.67 8.00
CA ARG A 62 23.16 25.20 8.03
C ARG A 62 24.46 24.50 7.60
N ARG A 63 25.18 25.04 6.62
CA ARG A 63 26.48 24.49 6.15
C ARG A 63 27.57 24.66 7.22
N VAL A 64 27.63 25.83 7.84
CA VAL A 64 28.55 26.11 8.97
C VAL A 64 28.28 25.13 10.12
N ALA A 65 27.01 24.99 10.55
CA ALA A 65 26.63 24.07 11.62
C ALA A 65 27.01 22.60 11.32
N ARG A 66 26.87 22.14 10.06
CA ARG A 66 27.35 20.80 9.65
C ARG A 66 28.86 20.65 9.83
N ARG A 67 29.64 21.64 9.38
CA ARG A 67 31.11 21.60 9.48
C ARG A 67 31.57 21.59 10.94
N VAL A 68 30.97 22.40 11.79
CA VAL A 68 31.28 22.44 13.23
C VAL A 68 30.92 21.12 13.89
N ARG A 69 29.72 20.58 13.64
CA ARG A 69 29.29 19.28 14.18
C ARG A 69 30.19 18.13 13.73
N TYR A 70 30.62 18.14 12.46
CA TYR A 70 31.58 17.16 11.95
C TYR A 70 32.92 17.25 12.67
N ARG A 71 33.46 18.45 12.88
CA ARG A 71 34.71 18.64 13.64
C ARG A 71 34.61 18.17 15.09
N LEU A 72 33.47 18.38 15.76
CA LEU A 72 33.21 17.81 17.09
C LEU A 72 33.28 16.28 17.07
N SER A 73 32.66 15.62 16.09
CA SER A 73 32.74 14.16 15.98
C SER A 73 34.17 13.65 15.75
N GLN A 74 34.97 14.37 14.95
CA GLN A 74 36.39 14.06 14.74
C GLN A 74 37.24 14.29 15.99
N ALA A 75 36.79 15.14 16.91
CA ALA A 75 37.43 15.36 18.21
C ALA A 75 36.99 14.35 19.29
N GLY A 76 36.22 13.31 18.92
CA GLY A 76 35.80 12.24 19.83
C GLY A 76 34.53 12.52 20.63
N VAL A 77 33.87 13.66 20.39
CA VAL A 77 32.57 13.96 21.01
C VAL A 77 31.49 13.08 20.38
N PRO A 78 30.73 12.28 21.15
CA PRO A 78 29.66 11.45 20.63
C PRO A 78 28.52 12.35 20.13
N VAL A 79 28.48 12.58 18.82
CA VAL A 79 27.41 13.31 18.16
C VAL A 79 26.28 12.33 17.82
N PRO A 80 25.05 12.53 18.32
CA PRO A 80 23.91 11.73 17.90
C PRO A 80 23.76 11.77 16.38
N ALA A 81 23.71 10.59 15.76
CA ALA A 81 23.44 10.49 14.34
C ALA A 81 22.10 11.20 14.06
N PRO A 82 22.00 12.05 13.02
CA PRO A 82 20.72 12.62 12.65
C PRO A 82 19.74 11.47 12.43
N LEU A 83 18.57 11.52 13.09
CA LEU A 83 17.48 10.61 12.81
C LEU A 83 17.28 10.62 11.30
N GLY A 84 17.60 9.50 10.66
CA GLY A 84 17.65 9.41 9.21
C GLY A 84 16.32 9.87 8.63
N ARG A 85 16.36 10.56 7.47
CA ARG A 85 15.15 10.75 6.66
C ARG A 85 14.43 9.40 6.59
N PRO A 86 13.10 9.33 6.76
CA PRO A 86 12.40 8.06 6.68
C PRO A 86 12.72 7.46 5.31
N VAL A 87 13.50 6.36 5.34
CA VAL A 87 13.63 5.50 4.19
C VAL A 87 12.21 5.03 3.94
N LEU A 88 11.63 5.37 2.80
CA LEU A 88 10.40 4.74 2.34
C LEU A 88 10.73 3.25 2.21
N GLY A 89 10.53 2.51 3.30
CA GLY A 89 10.71 1.08 3.33
C GLY A 89 9.78 0.48 2.30
N ARG A 90 10.29 -0.45 1.50
CA ARG A 90 9.49 -1.26 0.58
C ARG A 90 8.31 -1.85 1.38
N ARG A 91 7.10 -1.33 1.19
CA ARG A 91 5.91 -1.88 1.84
C ARG A 91 5.47 -3.13 1.06
N PRO A 92 4.93 -4.17 1.70
CA PRO A 92 4.29 -5.25 0.96
C PRO A 92 3.14 -4.66 0.14
N ALA A 93 2.95 -5.17 -1.07
CA ALA A 93 1.81 -4.74 -1.88
C ALA A 93 0.52 -5.11 -1.16
N ARG A 94 -0.42 -4.16 -1.09
CA ARG A 94 -1.63 -4.27 -0.28
C ARG A 94 -2.86 -4.29 -1.17
N PRO A 95 -3.80 -5.23 -1.00
CA PRO A 95 -5.05 -5.20 -1.75
C PRO A 95 -5.90 -4.00 -1.33
N LEU A 96 -6.42 -3.26 -2.31
CA LEU A 96 -7.24 -2.07 -2.11
C LEU A 96 -8.71 -2.38 -2.35
N ARG A 97 -9.04 -2.93 -3.51
CA ARG A 97 -10.41 -3.17 -3.98
C ARG A 97 -10.43 -4.41 -4.87
N ALA A 98 -11.54 -5.13 -4.89
CA ALA A 98 -11.69 -6.30 -5.72
C ALA A 98 -13.10 -6.41 -6.30
N TRP A 99 -13.20 -7.02 -7.47
CA TRP A 99 -14.45 -7.30 -8.15
C TRP A 99 -14.48 -8.73 -8.62
N MET A 100 -15.67 -9.31 -8.68
CA MET A 100 -15.88 -10.61 -9.31
C MET A 100 -17.10 -10.56 -10.23
N SER A 101 -17.06 -11.35 -11.28
CA SER A 101 -18.23 -11.63 -12.10
C SER A 101 -19.17 -12.62 -11.41
N GLY A 102 -20.39 -12.72 -11.93
CA GLY A 102 -21.22 -13.92 -11.75
C GLY A 102 -20.50 -15.19 -12.23
N LEU A 103 -21.01 -16.34 -11.77
CA LEU A 103 -20.62 -17.65 -12.31
C LEU A 103 -21.17 -17.78 -13.73
N ASP A 104 -20.35 -18.27 -14.66
CA ASP A 104 -20.85 -18.70 -15.97
C ASP A 104 -21.30 -20.16 -15.97
N GLY A 105 -21.87 -20.61 -17.09
CA GLY A 105 -22.37 -21.99 -17.23
C GLY A 105 -21.28 -23.07 -17.20
N SER A 106 -20.00 -22.71 -17.25
CA SER A 106 -18.86 -23.63 -17.13
C SER A 106 -18.35 -23.78 -15.69
N GLY A 107 -18.90 -23.01 -14.74
CA GLY A 107 -18.39 -22.91 -13.38
C GLY A 107 -17.22 -21.93 -13.23
N SER A 108 -16.98 -21.08 -14.24
CA SER A 108 -15.89 -20.11 -14.22
C SER A 108 -16.36 -18.74 -13.74
N ARG A 109 -15.44 -18.00 -13.12
CA ARG A 109 -15.63 -16.62 -12.66
C ARG A 109 -14.40 -15.81 -12.97
N ALA A 110 -14.59 -14.59 -13.45
CA ALA A 110 -13.53 -13.61 -13.57
C ALA A 110 -13.43 -12.79 -12.28
N ALA A 111 -12.21 -12.43 -11.88
CA ALA A 111 -11.94 -11.58 -10.73
C ALA A 111 -10.88 -10.53 -11.07
N TRP A 112 -11.11 -9.29 -10.64
CA TRP A 112 -10.16 -8.19 -10.70
C TRP A 112 -9.76 -7.79 -9.29
N ILE A 113 -8.46 -7.73 -8.99
CA ILE A 113 -7.94 -7.26 -7.71
C ILE A 113 -6.97 -6.11 -7.97
N LEU A 114 -7.26 -4.95 -7.37
CA LEU A 114 -6.41 -3.78 -7.40
C LEU A 114 -5.53 -3.75 -6.14
N PHE A 115 -4.22 -3.68 -6.33
CA PHE A 115 -3.22 -3.58 -5.27
C PHE A 115 -2.53 -2.23 -5.29
N GLU A 116 -2.17 -1.73 -4.11
CA GLU A 116 -1.13 -0.72 -3.94
C GLU A 116 0.23 -1.43 -3.98
N SER A 117 1.13 -0.98 -4.85
CA SER A 117 2.47 -1.54 -4.98
C SER A 117 3.37 -1.08 -3.84
N ALA A 118 4.53 -1.73 -3.70
CA ALA A 118 5.50 -1.39 -2.67
C ALA A 118 6.05 0.05 -2.73
N TRP A 119 5.87 0.70 -3.88
CA TRP A 119 6.34 2.06 -4.18
C TRP A 119 5.18 3.06 -4.30
N GLY A 120 3.96 2.68 -3.94
CA GLY A 120 2.76 3.54 -3.99
C GLY A 120 2.08 3.62 -5.36
N GLY A 121 2.49 2.79 -6.34
CA GLY A 121 1.81 2.64 -7.62
C GLY A 121 0.58 1.73 -7.52
N LEU A 122 -0.22 1.63 -8.58
CA LEU A 122 -1.34 0.68 -8.63
C LEU A 122 -1.01 -0.50 -9.55
N LEU A 123 -1.38 -1.70 -9.12
CA LEU A 123 -1.28 -2.94 -9.87
C LEU A 123 -2.67 -3.56 -9.98
N LEU A 124 -3.10 -3.93 -11.19
CA LEU A 124 -4.32 -4.68 -11.42
C LEU A 124 -3.96 -6.11 -11.78
N CYS A 125 -4.48 -7.07 -11.02
CA CYS A 125 -4.49 -8.48 -11.39
C CYS A 125 -5.89 -8.84 -11.92
N SER A 126 -5.96 -9.45 -13.10
CA SER A 126 -7.17 -10.07 -13.65
C SER A 126 -6.96 -11.57 -13.64
N VAL A 127 -7.88 -12.35 -13.09
CA VAL A 127 -7.76 -13.80 -12.99
C VAL A 127 -9.10 -14.45 -13.34
N ILE A 128 -9.07 -15.59 -14.03
CA ILE A 128 -10.22 -16.46 -14.23
C ILE A 128 -10.03 -17.70 -13.37
N ILE A 129 -11.00 -17.98 -12.51
CA ILE A 129 -11.01 -19.14 -11.62
C ILE A 129 -12.19 -20.05 -11.96
N ASN A 130 -12.00 -21.34 -11.75
CA ASN A 130 -12.99 -22.39 -11.94
C ASN A 130 -12.95 -23.32 -10.72
N ASP A 131 -14.12 -23.70 -10.21
CA ASP A 131 -14.23 -24.48 -8.97
C ASP A 131 -13.75 -25.94 -9.14
N VAL A 132 -13.65 -26.43 -10.38
CA VAL A 132 -13.16 -27.77 -10.70
C VAL A 132 -11.73 -27.73 -11.20
N GLU A 133 -11.40 -26.81 -12.10
CA GLU A 133 -10.11 -26.73 -12.80
C GLU A 133 -9.04 -25.87 -12.12
N GLY A 134 -9.44 -25.02 -11.18
CA GLY A 134 -8.54 -24.11 -10.49
C GLY A 134 -8.38 -22.77 -11.23
N ILE A 135 -7.15 -22.28 -11.36
CA ILE A 135 -6.87 -21.01 -12.05
C ILE A 135 -6.70 -21.30 -13.54
N LEU A 136 -7.54 -20.68 -14.36
CA LEU A 136 -7.52 -20.86 -15.81
C LEU A 136 -6.62 -19.82 -16.50
N GLU A 137 -6.69 -18.57 -16.07
CA GLU A 137 -5.94 -17.46 -16.68
C GLU A 137 -5.55 -16.44 -15.62
N ALA A 138 -4.38 -15.80 -15.79
CA ALA A 138 -4.00 -14.63 -15.02
C ALA A 138 -3.31 -13.58 -15.91
N ALA A 139 -3.72 -12.32 -15.77
CA ALA A 139 -3.24 -11.19 -16.54
C ALA A 139 -3.16 -9.92 -15.70
N GLY A 140 -2.69 -8.84 -16.32
CA GLY A 140 -2.65 -7.51 -15.71
C GLY A 140 -1.25 -6.93 -15.53
N GLY A 141 -1.13 -5.90 -14.69
CA GLY A 141 0.12 -5.17 -14.48
C GLY A 141 -0.13 -3.80 -13.87
N GLU A 142 0.83 -2.88 -14.05
CA GLU A 142 0.70 -1.51 -13.57
C GLU A 142 -0.44 -0.78 -14.29
N ILE A 143 -1.19 0.02 -13.53
CA ILE A 143 -2.32 0.78 -14.04
C ILE A 143 -2.38 2.14 -13.35
N THR A 144 -2.99 3.13 -14.01
CA THR A 144 -3.33 4.41 -13.37
C THR A 144 -4.78 4.39 -12.91
N LYS A 145 -5.13 5.21 -11.91
CA LYS A 145 -6.52 5.35 -11.45
C LYS A 145 -7.48 5.65 -12.60
N LYS A 146 -7.11 6.61 -13.48
CA LYS A 146 -7.91 6.99 -14.65
C LYS A 146 -8.10 5.84 -15.63
N ARG A 147 -7.03 5.08 -15.94
CA ARG A 147 -7.13 3.91 -16.83
C ARG A 147 -7.98 2.81 -16.21
N PHE A 148 -7.80 2.55 -14.91
CA PHE A 148 -8.60 1.57 -14.17
C PHE A 148 -10.09 1.88 -14.23
N GLU A 149 -10.50 3.11 -13.93
CA GLU A 149 -11.90 3.52 -13.97
C GLU A 149 -12.51 3.38 -15.38
N ALA A 150 -11.73 3.73 -16.42
CA ALA A 150 -12.16 3.57 -17.80
C ALA A 150 -12.35 2.09 -18.20
N GLU A 151 -11.40 1.23 -17.84
CA GLU A 151 -11.49 -0.22 -18.13
C GLU A 151 -12.64 -0.87 -17.36
N LEU A 152 -12.85 -0.52 -16.08
CA LEU A 152 -13.97 -1.02 -15.30
C LEU A 152 -15.33 -0.58 -15.89
N GLY A 153 -15.42 0.67 -16.36
CA GLY A 153 -16.62 1.19 -17.02
C GLY A 153 -16.92 0.44 -18.32
N LYS A 154 -15.92 0.21 -19.17
CA LYS A 154 -16.06 -0.58 -20.40
C LYS A 154 -16.49 -2.02 -20.10
N LEU A 155 -15.85 -2.65 -19.12
CA LEU A 155 -16.14 -4.02 -18.72
C LEU A 155 -17.59 -4.19 -18.26
N ARG A 156 -18.08 -3.26 -17.43
CA ARG A 156 -19.49 -3.26 -16.98
C ARG A 156 -20.48 -3.01 -18.11
N ALA A 157 -20.09 -2.24 -19.13
CA ALA A 157 -20.95 -1.98 -20.28
C ALA A 157 -20.98 -3.13 -21.30
N SER A 158 -19.91 -3.92 -21.40
CA SER A 158 -19.78 -4.98 -22.41
C SER A 158 -20.12 -6.38 -21.92
N GLN A 159 -20.00 -6.65 -20.61
CA GLN A 159 -20.18 -7.98 -20.06
C GLN A 159 -21.65 -8.27 -19.73
N LYS A 160 -22.09 -9.49 -20.05
CA LYS A 160 -23.45 -9.98 -19.74
C LYS A 160 -23.63 -10.31 -18.26
N LEU A 161 -22.55 -10.72 -17.59
CA LEU A 161 -22.57 -11.04 -16.17
C LEU A 161 -22.25 -9.79 -15.34
N PRO A 162 -22.95 -9.56 -14.22
CA PRO A 162 -22.70 -8.41 -13.37
C PRO A 162 -21.34 -8.52 -12.69
N TRP A 163 -20.66 -7.38 -12.59
CA TRP A 163 -19.37 -7.22 -11.92
C TRP A 163 -19.54 -6.48 -10.61
N VAL A 164 -19.54 -7.26 -9.53
CA VAL A 164 -19.83 -6.79 -8.16
C VAL A 164 -18.53 -6.52 -7.43
N GLU A 165 -18.48 -5.42 -6.69
CA GLU A 165 -17.35 -5.13 -5.80
C GLU A 165 -17.48 -5.94 -4.52
N LEU A 166 -16.41 -6.61 -4.11
CA LEU A 166 -16.37 -7.49 -2.95
C LEU A 166 -15.18 -7.16 -2.05
N PRO A 167 -15.22 -7.55 -0.76
CA PRO A 167 -14.07 -7.43 0.12
C PRO A 167 -12.84 -8.10 -0.49
N PRO A 168 -11.67 -7.42 -0.59
CA PRO A 168 -10.51 -8.02 -1.24
C PRO A 168 -10.02 -9.31 -0.60
N ALA A 169 -10.16 -9.44 0.73
CA ALA A 169 -9.81 -10.66 1.45
C ALA A 169 -10.64 -11.87 0.99
N TYR A 170 -11.93 -11.67 0.71
CA TYR A 170 -12.80 -12.73 0.19
C TYR A 170 -12.34 -13.19 -1.20
N VAL A 171 -12.08 -12.24 -2.11
CA VAL A 171 -11.63 -12.55 -3.48
C VAL A 171 -10.25 -13.22 -3.47
N ILE A 172 -9.34 -12.78 -2.61
CA ILE A 172 -8.03 -13.41 -2.40
C ILE A 172 -8.20 -14.86 -1.91
N GLY A 173 -9.10 -15.10 -0.95
CA GLY A 173 -9.44 -16.44 -0.48
C GLY A 173 -9.89 -17.34 -1.62
N ARG A 174 -10.83 -16.86 -2.45
CA ARG A 174 -11.32 -17.61 -3.62
C ARG A 174 -10.23 -17.97 -4.63
N VAL A 175 -9.29 -17.06 -4.88
CA VAL A 175 -8.14 -17.33 -5.75
C VAL A 175 -7.16 -18.32 -5.11
N ALA A 176 -6.97 -18.25 -3.79
CA ALA A 176 -6.15 -19.21 -3.05
C ALA A 176 -6.75 -20.64 -3.08
N ASP A 177 -8.07 -20.76 -2.97
CA ASP A 177 -8.77 -22.05 -3.07
C ASP A 177 -8.66 -22.63 -4.50
N ALA A 178 -8.82 -21.79 -5.53
CA ALA A 178 -8.61 -22.18 -6.92
C ALA A 178 -7.15 -22.64 -7.16
N ARG A 179 -6.17 -21.99 -6.52
CA ARG A 179 -4.77 -22.43 -6.54
C ARG A 179 -4.59 -23.78 -5.85
N ALA A 180 -5.24 -24.00 -4.70
CA ALA A 180 -5.17 -25.26 -3.97
C ALA A 180 -5.73 -26.45 -4.78
N THR A 181 -6.71 -26.18 -5.65
CA THR A 181 -7.26 -27.16 -6.59
C THR A 181 -6.19 -27.76 -7.52
N HIS A 182 -5.21 -26.97 -7.96
CA HIS A 182 -4.09 -27.48 -8.77
C HIS A 182 -3.25 -28.50 -8.00
N ALA A 183 -2.93 -28.22 -6.74
CA ALA A 183 -2.18 -29.14 -5.89
C ALA A 183 -2.94 -30.45 -5.67
N ALA A 184 -4.25 -30.38 -5.40
CA ALA A 184 -5.09 -31.57 -5.25
C ALA A 184 -5.17 -32.42 -6.53
N ARG A 185 -5.09 -31.78 -7.70
CA ARG A 185 -5.15 -32.44 -9.01
C ARG A 185 -3.78 -32.85 -9.57
N GLY A 186 -2.68 -32.53 -8.90
CA GLY A 186 -1.33 -32.76 -9.42
C GLY A 186 -1.02 -31.94 -10.69
N THR A 187 -1.64 -30.76 -10.82
CA THR A 187 -1.39 -29.80 -11.92
C THR A 187 -0.73 -28.54 -11.37
N SER A 188 -0.37 -27.61 -12.27
CA SER A 188 0.18 -26.30 -11.89
C SER A 188 -0.71 -25.18 -12.42
N PRO A 189 -0.80 -24.03 -11.71
CA PRO A 189 -1.40 -22.82 -12.26
C PRO A 189 -0.70 -22.37 -13.55
N PRO A 190 -1.39 -21.57 -14.40
CA PRO A 190 -0.79 -21.01 -15.61
C PRO A 190 0.45 -20.16 -15.28
N PRO A 191 1.52 -20.19 -16.10
CA PRO A 191 2.78 -19.50 -15.83
C PRO A 191 2.63 -18.00 -15.51
N GLU A 192 1.68 -17.33 -16.15
CA GLU A 192 1.36 -15.92 -15.98
C GLU A 192 0.91 -15.59 -14.55
N PHE A 193 0.42 -16.59 -13.80
CA PHE A 193 0.03 -16.45 -12.39
C PHE A 193 1.23 -16.37 -11.44
N THR A 194 2.39 -16.91 -11.82
CA THR A 194 3.60 -16.99 -10.97
C THR A 194 3.98 -15.66 -10.33
N ARG A 195 3.94 -14.56 -11.10
CA ARG A 195 4.28 -13.22 -10.59
C ARG A 195 3.30 -12.69 -9.55
N TRP A 196 2.07 -13.22 -9.55
CA TRP A 196 0.98 -12.80 -8.68
C TRP A 196 0.88 -13.64 -7.41
N GLU A 197 1.41 -14.88 -7.42
CA GLU A 197 1.35 -15.80 -6.28
C GLU A 197 1.68 -15.16 -4.92
N PRO A 198 2.72 -14.31 -4.77
CA PRO A 198 3.04 -13.71 -3.48
C PRO A 198 1.93 -12.79 -2.94
N LEU A 199 1.06 -12.28 -3.80
CA LEU A 199 -0.06 -11.39 -3.43
C LEU A 199 -1.31 -12.16 -3.01
N PHE A 200 -1.38 -13.45 -3.34
CA PHE A 200 -2.49 -14.36 -3.02
C PHE A 200 -2.11 -15.38 -1.95
N ALA A 201 -0.97 -15.20 -1.29
CA ALA A 201 -0.70 -15.92 -0.05
C ALA A 201 -1.78 -15.53 0.97
N PRO A 202 -2.54 -16.49 1.53
CA PRO A 202 -3.54 -16.17 2.53
C PRO A 202 -2.84 -15.41 3.67
N PRO A 203 -3.34 -14.23 4.07
CA PRO A 203 -2.84 -13.56 5.26
C PRO A 203 -2.93 -14.55 6.43
N ALA A 204 -1.88 -14.68 7.23
CA ALA A 204 -1.87 -15.58 8.38
C ALA A 204 -3.15 -15.37 9.22
N GLY A 205 -3.99 -16.40 9.33
CA GLY A 205 -5.22 -16.37 10.13
C GLY A 205 -6.52 -16.10 9.37
N LEU A 206 -6.52 -15.95 8.04
CA LEU A 206 -7.77 -16.04 7.27
C LEU A 206 -8.14 -17.52 7.13
N ALA A 207 -9.16 -17.92 7.87
CA ALA A 207 -9.84 -19.18 7.64
C ALA A 207 -10.40 -19.21 6.20
N PRO A 208 -10.60 -20.40 5.59
CA PRO A 208 -11.24 -20.51 4.27
C PRO A 208 -12.50 -19.64 4.19
N ALA A 209 -12.87 -19.13 3.02
CA ALA A 209 -14.07 -18.29 2.87
C ALA A 209 -15.33 -18.98 3.46
N ASP A 210 -15.31 -20.30 3.48
CA ASP A 210 -16.34 -21.22 3.96
C ASP A 210 -16.37 -21.37 5.50
N ALA A 211 -15.38 -20.81 6.21
CA ALA A 211 -15.18 -21.04 7.64
C ALA A 211 -15.82 -19.98 8.54
N GLN A 212 -16.40 -18.91 7.98
CA GLN A 212 -17.31 -18.09 8.77
C GLN A 212 -18.63 -18.84 8.91
N PRO A 213 -19.09 -19.16 10.14
CA PRO A 213 -20.43 -19.67 10.31
C PRO A 213 -21.38 -18.65 9.68
N GLY A 214 -22.20 -19.12 8.74
CA GLY A 214 -23.24 -18.29 8.15
C GLY A 214 -24.07 -17.62 9.24
N PRO A 215 -24.68 -16.46 8.97
CA PRO A 215 -25.57 -15.83 9.94
C PRO A 215 -26.59 -16.86 10.44
N ALA A 216 -26.89 -16.81 11.75
CA ALA A 216 -27.91 -17.68 12.32
C ALA A 216 -29.21 -17.55 11.51
N TRP A 217 -29.90 -18.68 11.30
CA TRP A 217 -31.14 -18.74 10.53
C TRP A 217 -32.13 -17.66 10.99
N ASP A 218 -32.52 -16.77 10.08
CA ASP A 218 -33.52 -15.73 10.31
C ASP A 218 -34.77 -16.05 9.47
N PRO A 219 -35.90 -16.41 10.09
CA PRO A 219 -37.12 -16.77 9.37
C PRO A 219 -37.69 -15.59 8.56
N VAL A 220 -37.46 -14.34 8.97
CA VAL A 220 -37.93 -13.15 8.23
C VAL A 220 -37.11 -12.94 6.96
N LEU A 221 -35.79 -13.17 7.03
CA LEU A 221 -34.94 -13.15 5.84
C LEU A 221 -35.23 -14.34 4.92
N ALA A 222 -35.57 -15.51 5.47
CA ALA A 222 -35.95 -16.69 4.70
C ALA A 222 -37.25 -16.46 3.91
N GLU A 223 -38.28 -15.86 4.51
CA GLU A 223 -39.52 -15.49 3.81
C GLU A 223 -39.27 -14.48 2.67
N ARG A 224 -38.28 -13.61 2.83
CA ARG A 224 -37.90 -12.61 1.83
C ARG A 224 -36.90 -13.11 0.78
N SER A 225 -36.38 -14.33 0.92
CA SER A 225 -35.37 -14.88 0.01
C SER A 225 -35.81 -14.91 -1.46
N ALA A 226 -37.12 -15.07 -1.72
CA ALA A 226 -37.67 -15.01 -3.06
C ALA A 226 -37.41 -13.67 -3.77
N GLN A 227 -37.29 -12.57 -3.03
CA GLN A 227 -36.99 -11.24 -3.57
C GLN A 227 -35.56 -11.13 -4.09
N LEU A 228 -34.65 -12.03 -3.68
CA LEU A 228 -33.30 -12.06 -4.21
C LEU A 228 -33.30 -12.41 -5.69
N PHE A 229 -34.28 -13.19 -6.17
CA PHE A 229 -34.38 -13.55 -7.58
C PHE A 229 -34.67 -12.35 -8.50
N ASP A 230 -35.14 -11.23 -7.94
CA ASP A 230 -35.33 -9.98 -8.68
C ASP A 230 -34.00 -9.20 -8.84
N LEU A 231 -32.92 -9.63 -8.19
CA LEU A 231 -31.61 -8.97 -8.28
C LEU A 231 -30.94 -9.28 -9.63
N PRO A 232 -30.35 -8.27 -10.31
CA PRO A 232 -29.64 -8.48 -11.56
C PRO A 232 -28.44 -9.43 -11.40
N GLU A 233 -27.88 -9.53 -10.20
CA GLU A 233 -26.82 -10.48 -9.83
C GLU A 233 -27.22 -11.95 -10.00
N LEU A 234 -28.50 -12.27 -9.83
CA LEU A 234 -29.04 -13.63 -9.92
C LEU A 234 -29.78 -13.90 -11.24
N ALA A 235 -29.90 -12.91 -12.12
CA ALA A 235 -30.55 -13.06 -13.43
C ALA A 235 -29.92 -14.16 -14.29
N GLY A 236 -28.60 -14.40 -14.15
CA GLY A 236 -27.88 -15.45 -14.88
C GLY A 236 -28.05 -16.87 -14.34
N TRP A 237 -28.66 -17.05 -13.17
CA TRP A 237 -28.88 -18.38 -12.56
C TRP A 237 -30.09 -19.10 -13.15
N PHE A 238 -31.01 -18.36 -13.76
CA PHE A 238 -32.19 -18.90 -14.39
C PHE A 238 -31.95 -19.07 -15.88
N LEU A 239 -32.00 -20.32 -16.31
CA LEU A 239 -32.03 -20.63 -17.73
C LEU A 239 -33.45 -20.39 -18.23
N ASP A 240 -33.58 -19.62 -19.31
CA ASP A 240 -34.83 -19.50 -20.04
C ASP A 240 -35.15 -20.87 -20.70
N PRO A 241 -36.22 -21.57 -20.27
CA PRO A 241 -36.52 -22.91 -20.77
C PRO A 241 -36.65 -22.95 -22.29
N GLU A 242 -37.23 -21.91 -22.90
CA GLU A 242 -37.45 -21.86 -24.35
C GLU A 242 -36.13 -21.72 -25.12
N ARG A 243 -35.13 -21.05 -24.54
CA ARG A 243 -33.77 -20.94 -25.11
C ARG A 243 -32.94 -22.21 -24.97
N VAL A 244 -33.17 -23.00 -23.92
CA VAL A 244 -32.41 -24.24 -23.70
C VAL A 244 -33.03 -25.42 -24.46
N GLN A 245 -34.34 -25.39 -24.70
CA GLN A 245 -35.03 -26.46 -25.43
C GLN A 245 -34.50 -26.64 -26.86
N SER A 246 -34.13 -25.55 -27.55
CA SER A 246 -33.58 -25.62 -28.91
C SER A 246 -32.21 -26.31 -28.96
N ASP A 247 -31.39 -26.09 -27.94
CA ASP A 247 -30.02 -26.60 -27.88
C ASP A 247 -30.01 -28.06 -27.37
N ALA A 248 -30.95 -28.42 -26.47
CA ALA A 248 -31.13 -29.79 -26.00
C ALA A 248 -31.58 -30.75 -27.11
N VAL A 249 -32.33 -30.28 -28.10
CA VAL A 249 -32.78 -31.08 -29.26
C VAL A 249 -31.64 -31.32 -30.27
N GLN A 250 -30.58 -30.50 -30.28
CA GLN A 250 -29.41 -30.70 -31.15
C GLN A 250 -28.35 -31.65 -30.57
N LEU A 251 -28.47 -32.05 -29.31
CA LEU A 251 -27.55 -32.94 -28.61
C LEU A 251 -28.06 -34.39 -28.45
N GLY A 252 -29.22 -34.72 -29.05
CA GLY A 252 -29.77 -36.08 -29.14
C GLY A 252 -29.60 -36.68 -30.53
#